data_AF-M1B1D5-F1
#
_entry.id   AF-M1B1D5-F1
#
_cell.length_a   1.000
_cell.length_b   1.000
_cell.length_c   1.000
_cell.angle_alpha   90.00
_cell.angle_beta   90.00
_cell.angle_gamma   90.00
#
_symmetry.space_group_name_H-M   'P 1'
#
loop_
_entity.id
_entity.type
_entity.pdbx_description
1 polymer ?
#
loop_
_entity_poly.entity_id
_entity_poly.type
_entity_poly.pdbx_seq_one_letter_code
_entity_poly.pdbx_strand_id
1 'polypeptide(L)'
;MDFVELEAIEGLRWSWNSWPVSKSEASGLIIPLSIMCTPLMHFNELPVLPYDPLICTQCGAVLNPYARVDYQSRIWVCPFCYRKNPFPKSYLGINENNIPAELFPTYSTVEYHLGKRGLAQNPNSSSNFGNMSLSSKMPSFSSTSSSLDWAGYGIGPAFVFVVDACTSDEELGVVKNELLHVIAQLPETALVGLVVFDSMVRVYDLGFGECCRVVMFHGERELSSEQVKCDILSKPLSMCLSSSVY
;
A
#
# COMPACT_ATOMS: atom_id res chain seq x y z
N MET A 1 32.43 2.84 10.29
CA MET A 1 30.98 2.71 10.43
C MET A 1 30.72 1.34 10.99
N ASP A 2 30.05 1.25 12.13
CA ASP A 2 29.64 -0.04 12.70
C ASP A 2 28.34 -0.54 12.02
N PHE A 3 27.91 -1.76 12.33
CA PHE A 3 26.71 -2.33 11.70
C PHE A 3 25.42 -1.67 12.14
N VAL A 4 25.40 -1.04 13.33
CA VAL A 4 24.22 -0.36 13.86
C VAL A 4 24.02 0.97 13.15
N GLU A 5 25.12 1.69 12.88
CA GLU A 5 25.13 2.89 12.06
C GLU A 5 24.67 2.61 10.62
N LEU A 6 25.09 1.48 10.02
CA LEU A 6 24.61 1.06 8.70
C LEU A 6 23.11 0.75 8.69
N GLU A 7 22.64 -0.02 9.68
CA GLU A 7 21.22 -0.34 9.84
C GLU A 7 20.39 0.94 10.04
N ALA A 8 20.93 1.93 10.77
CA ALA A 8 20.29 3.23 10.98
C ALA A 8 20.17 4.10 9.71
N ILE A 9 21.03 3.87 8.71
CA ILE A 9 21.07 4.66 7.46
C ILE A 9 20.26 3.98 6.34
N GLU A 10 20.36 2.66 6.23
CA GLU A 10 19.77 1.92 5.11
C GLU A 10 18.47 1.21 5.49
N GLY A 11 18.24 0.95 6.79
CA GLY A 11 17.17 0.07 7.25
C GLY A 11 17.38 -1.39 6.89
N LEU A 12 18.63 -1.77 6.63
CA LEU A 12 19.04 -3.10 6.20
C LEU A 12 20.00 -3.71 7.21
N ARG A 13 19.71 -4.96 7.61
CA ARG A 13 20.62 -5.77 8.42
C ARG A 13 20.91 -7.09 7.73
N TRP A 14 22.17 -7.26 7.37
CA TRP A 14 22.66 -8.45 6.66
C TRP A 14 23.19 -9.49 7.65
N SER A 15 22.96 -10.78 7.36
CA SER A 15 23.67 -11.85 8.07
C SER A 15 25.16 -11.87 7.71
N TRP A 16 25.48 -11.49 6.46
CA TRP A 16 26.83 -11.40 5.93
C TRP A 16 27.00 -10.13 5.08
N ASN A 17 27.90 -9.23 5.48
CA ASN A 17 28.25 -8.02 4.72
C ASN A 17 29.32 -8.27 3.63
N SER A 18 29.89 -9.48 3.59
CA SER A 18 30.78 -9.95 2.53
C SER A 18 30.27 -11.29 2.03
N TRP A 19 30.05 -11.40 0.73
CA TRP A 19 29.39 -12.56 0.14
C TRP A 19 30.42 -13.60 -0.30
N PRO A 20 30.08 -14.90 -0.22
CA PRO A 20 30.88 -15.97 -0.83
C PRO A 20 30.94 -15.78 -2.34
N VAL A 21 32.09 -16.10 -2.94
CA VAL A 21 32.32 -15.89 -4.38
C VAL A 21 31.88 -17.08 -5.22
N SER A 22 31.57 -18.22 -4.58
CA SER A 22 31.10 -19.43 -5.23
C SER A 22 29.83 -20.01 -4.59
N LYS A 23 29.06 -20.77 -5.38
CA LYS A 23 27.89 -21.48 -4.86
C LYS A 23 28.26 -22.53 -3.81
N SER A 24 29.42 -23.17 -3.94
CA SER A 24 29.88 -24.20 -3.00
C SER A 24 30.13 -23.59 -1.62
N GLU A 25 30.79 -22.44 -1.55
CA GLU A 25 31.01 -21.72 -0.30
C GLU A 25 29.68 -21.22 0.29
N ALA A 26 28.78 -20.70 -0.55
CA ALA A 26 27.47 -20.26 -0.11
C ALA A 26 26.65 -21.40 0.51
N SER A 27 26.69 -22.61 -0.07
CA SER A 27 26.04 -23.79 0.48
C SER A 27 26.70 -24.32 1.76
N GLY A 28 27.95 -23.96 2.03
CA GLY A 28 28.67 -24.31 3.25
C GLY A 28 28.38 -23.38 4.44
N LEU A 29 27.64 -22.28 4.23
CA LEU A 29 27.31 -21.35 5.30
C LEU A 29 26.28 -21.96 6.26
N ILE A 30 26.61 -21.99 7.55
CA ILE A 30 25.68 -22.42 8.62
C ILE A 30 24.51 -21.44 8.73
N ILE A 31 24.81 -20.14 8.63
CA ILE A 31 23.81 -19.06 8.61
C ILE A 31 23.61 -18.66 7.15
N PRO A 32 22.40 -18.71 6.58
CA PRO A 32 22.17 -18.37 5.18
C PRO A 32 22.47 -16.90 4.90
N LEU A 33 22.76 -16.59 3.64
CA LEU A 33 22.73 -15.21 3.13
C LEU A 33 21.30 -14.69 3.25
N SER A 34 21.07 -13.74 4.15
CA SER A 34 19.76 -13.18 4.44
C SER A 34 19.88 -11.70 4.80
N ILE A 35 18.75 -11.01 4.69
CA ILE A 35 18.59 -9.60 5.00
C ILE A 35 17.30 -9.40 5.77
N MET A 36 17.36 -8.61 6.84
CA MET A 36 16.20 -8.02 7.48
C MET A 36 16.06 -6.60 6.96
N CYS A 37 14.90 -6.27 6.40
CA CYS A 37 14.63 -4.98 5.78
C CYS A 37 13.47 -4.31 6.50
N THR A 38 13.61 -3.01 6.78
CA THR A 38 12.56 -2.16 7.32
C THR A 38 12.19 -1.10 6.26
N PRO A 39 11.26 -1.38 5.33
CA PRO A 39 11.01 -0.52 4.18
C PRO A 39 10.53 0.89 4.53
N LEU A 40 9.74 1.01 5.61
CA LEU A 40 9.20 2.27 6.12
C LEU A 40 10.00 2.75 7.35
N MET A 41 11.31 2.52 7.34
CA MET A 41 12.18 3.03 8.39
C MET A 41 12.13 4.56 8.39
N HIS A 42 12.00 5.12 9.58
CA HIS A 42 11.96 6.57 9.75
C HIS A 42 13.39 7.12 9.72
N PHE A 43 13.71 7.93 8.72
CA PHE A 43 14.97 8.65 8.62
C PHE A 43 14.72 10.15 8.78
N ASN A 44 15.59 10.85 9.51
CA ASN A 44 15.43 12.29 9.74
C ASN A 44 15.55 13.12 8.44
N GLU A 45 16.21 12.59 7.41
CA GLU A 45 16.46 13.27 6.13
C GLU A 45 16.23 12.33 4.92
N LEU A 46 15.13 11.57 4.90
CA LEU A 46 14.79 10.75 3.72
C LEU A 46 14.52 11.67 2.51
N PRO A 47 15.32 11.63 1.44
CA PRO A 47 15.07 12.44 0.26
C PRO A 47 13.80 11.97 -0.45
N VAL A 48 12.81 12.86 -0.55
CA VAL A 48 11.57 12.58 -1.27
C VAL A 48 11.56 13.30 -2.62
N LEU A 49 11.51 12.52 -3.68
CA LEU A 49 11.65 12.96 -5.06
C LEU A 49 10.26 13.29 -5.65
N PRO A 50 10.02 14.52 -6.15
CA PRO A 50 8.70 14.97 -6.60
C PRO A 50 8.35 14.54 -8.03
N TYR A 51 8.84 13.38 -8.47
CA TYR A 51 8.69 12.87 -9.83
C TYR A 51 8.69 11.34 -9.84
N ASP A 52 8.26 10.78 -10.97
CA ASP A 52 8.17 9.33 -11.13
C ASP A 52 9.56 8.68 -11.31
N PRO A 53 9.77 7.46 -10.80
CA PRO A 53 11.04 6.74 -10.92
C PRO A 53 11.38 6.39 -12.38
N LEU A 54 12.68 6.43 -12.71
CA LEU A 54 13.17 5.92 -14.00
C LEU A 54 13.30 4.41 -13.95
N ILE A 55 12.47 3.71 -14.73
CA ILE A 55 12.36 2.25 -14.71
C ILE A 55 13.10 1.64 -15.91
N CYS A 56 13.87 0.58 -15.65
CA CYS A 56 14.52 -0.20 -16.69
C CYS A 56 13.49 -0.93 -17.56
N THR A 57 13.60 -0.75 -18.87
CA THR A 57 12.67 -1.31 -19.88
C THR A 57 12.67 -2.84 -20.00
N GLN A 58 13.63 -3.54 -19.37
CA GLN A 58 13.72 -5.00 -19.41
C GLN A 58 13.30 -5.67 -18.10
N CYS A 59 13.89 -5.25 -16.98
CA CYS A 59 13.74 -5.94 -15.70
C CYS A 59 12.88 -5.19 -14.68
N GLY A 60 12.43 -3.96 -14.98
CA GLY A 60 11.66 -3.14 -14.05
C GLY A 60 12.46 -2.52 -12.91
N ALA A 61 13.78 -2.71 -12.85
CA ALA A 61 14.62 -2.09 -11.83
C ALA A 61 14.62 -0.56 -11.96
N VAL A 62 14.59 0.14 -10.84
CA VAL A 62 14.63 1.60 -10.77
C VAL A 62 16.08 2.10 -10.87
N LEU A 63 16.28 3.26 -11.50
CA LEU A 63 17.54 3.99 -11.51
C LEU A 63 18.04 4.20 -10.07
N ASN A 64 19.31 3.95 -9.84
CA ASN A 64 19.94 4.03 -8.53
C ASN A 64 21.44 4.36 -8.68
N PRO A 65 22.14 4.75 -7.60
CA PRO A 65 23.53 5.23 -7.66
C PRO A 65 24.54 4.22 -8.25
N TYR A 66 24.20 2.93 -8.31
CA TYR A 66 25.07 1.90 -8.87
C TYR A 66 24.96 1.75 -10.40
N ALA A 67 24.05 2.49 -11.04
CA ALA A 67 23.93 2.53 -12.49
C ALA A 67 25.12 3.25 -13.14
N ARG A 68 25.63 2.71 -14.26
CA ARG A 68 26.65 3.42 -15.05
C ARG A 68 25.98 4.40 -15.99
N VAL A 69 26.41 5.65 -15.97
CA VAL A 69 25.84 6.71 -16.79
C VAL A 69 26.84 7.17 -17.85
N ASP A 70 26.37 7.23 -19.09
CA ASP A 70 27.03 7.92 -20.19
C ASP A 70 26.30 9.24 -20.44
N TYR A 71 26.90 10.34 -19.98
CA TYR A 71 26.33 11.69 -20.10
C TYR A 71 26.28 12.18 -21.55
N GLN A 72 27.22 11.76 -22.39
CA GLN A 72 27.31 12.22 -23.79
C GLN A 72 26.16 11.63 -24.62
N SER A 73 25.94 10.32 -24.49
CA SER A 73 24.82 9.65 -25.18
C SER A 73 23.50 9.73 -24.42
N ARG A 74 23.53 10.19 -23.16
CA ARG A 74 22.39 10.24 -22.23
C ARG A 74 21.72 8.88 -22.10
N ILE A 75 22.54 7.89 -21.77
CA ILE A 75 22.13 6.51 -21.54
C ILE A 75 22.61 6.10 -20.15
N TRP A 76 21.78 5.35 -19.43
CA TRP A 76 22.20 4.64 -18.24
C TRP A 76 22.14 3.13 -18.44
N VAL A 77 23.07 2.43 -17.82
CA VAL A 77 23.18 0.97 -17.85
C VAL A 77 22.64 0.43 -16.53
N CYS A 78 21.60 -0.38 -16.60
CA CYS A 78 21.00 -1.00 -15.42
C CYS A 78 22.01 -1.93 -14.72
N PRO A 79 22.22 -1.81 -13.40
CA PRO A 79 23.19 -2.64 -12.67
C PRO A 79 22.75 -4.10 -12.54
N PHE A 80 21.47 -4.41 -12.74
CA PHE A 80 20.93 -5.76 -12.60
C PHE A 80 20.98 -6.57 -13.90
N CYS A 81 20.51 -5.99 -15.01
CA CYS A 81 20.37 -6.68 -16.29
C CYS A 81 21.32 -6.18 -17.38
N TYR A 82 22.13 -5.15 -17.09
CA TYR A 82 23.07 -4.51 -18.02
C TYR A 82 22.43 -3.90 -19.28
N ARG A 83 21.10 -3.74 -19.31
CA ARG A 83 20.43 -3.05 -20.40
C ARG A 83 20.75 -1.56 -20.38
N LYS A 84 21.04 -1.03 -21.57
CA LYS A 84 21.11 0.39 -21.88
C LYS A 84 19.70 0.98 -21.97
N ASN A 85 19.41 2.01 -21.19
CA ASN A 85 18.15 2.72 -21.21
C ASN A 85 18.42 4.21 -21.48
N PRO A 86 17.70 4.87 -22.40
CA PRO A 86 17.86 6.29 -22.64
C PRO A 86 17.27 7.11 -21.48
N PHE A 87 17.88 8.24 -21.16
CA PHE A 87 17.25 9.22 -20.27
C PHE A 87 16.08 9.93 -20.97
N PRO A 88 14.99 10.25 -20.26
CA PRO A 88 13.89 11.03 -20.79
C PRO A 88 14.27 12.52 -20.98
N LYS A 89 13.44 13.26 -21.71
CA LYS A 89 13.66 14.70 -22.00
C LYS A 89 13.69 15.59 -20.76
N SER A 90 13.19 15.13 -19.60
CA SER A 90 13.34 15.87 -18.35
C SER A 90 14.81 15.96 -17.88
N TYR A 91 15.67 15.05 -18.33
CA TYR A 91 17.08 14.95 -17.92
C TYR A 91 18.03 15.53 -18.99
N LEU A 92 17.55 16.45 -19.84
CA LEU A 92 18.36 17.02 -20.94
C LEU A 92 19.67 17.67 -20.44
N GLY A 93 19.66 18.24 -19.23
CA GLY A 93 20.81 18.92 -18.62
C GLY A 93 21.75 18.02 -17.82
N ILE A 94 21.55 16.70 -17.83
CA ILE A 94 22.37 15.77 -17.04
C ILE A 94 23.84 15.82 -17.47
N ASN A 95 24.74 16.00 -16.50
CA ASN A 95 26.19 15.96 -16.69
C ASN A 95 26.87 15.61 -15.37
N GLU A 96 28.19 15.48 -15.36
CA GLU A 96 28.97 15.11 -14.15
C GLU A 96 28.76 16.05 -12.96
N ASN A 97 28.47 17.33 -13.21
CA ASN A 97 28.21 18.34 -12.16
C ASN A 97 26.72 18.53 -11.87
N ASN A 98 25.83 17.92 -12.66
CA ASN A 98 24.39 18.06 -12.57
C ASN A 98 23.73 16.69 -12.70
N ILE A 99 23.89 15.89 -11.66
CA ILE A 99 23.30 14.55 -11.57
C ILE A 99 21.93 14.61 -10.88
N PRO A 100 20.97 13.79 -11.31
CA PRO A 100 19.69 13.65 -10.63
C PRO A 100 19.87 13.08 -9.22
N ALA A 101 18.88 13.33 -8.36
CA ALA A 101 18.97 12.97 -6.96
C ALA A 101 19.14 11.46 -6.73
N GLU A 102 18.52 10.62 -7.57
CA GLU A 102 18.65 9.16 -7.55
C GLU A 102 20.08 8.66 -7.73
N LEU A 103 20.98 9.50 -8.26
CA LEU A 103 22.37 9.15 -8.53
C LEU A 103 23.34 9.74 -7.49
N PHE A 104 22.86 10.48 -6.49
CA PHE A 104 23.74 10.93 -5.41
C PHE A 104 24.25 9.71 -4.62
N PRO A 105 25.57 9.54 -4.46
CA PRO A 105 26.12 8.40 -3.71
C PRO A 105 25.66 8.32 -2.25
N THR A 106 25.25 9.45 -1.67
CA THR A 106 24.72 9.55 -0.31
C THR A 106 23.24 9.14 -0.22
N TYR A 107 22.54 9.02 -1.35
CA TYR A 107 21.12 8.65 -1.40
C TYR A 107 21.00 7.14 -1.66
N SER A 108 21.34 6.34 -0.65
CA SER A 108 21.16 4.88 -0.68
C SER A 108 19.68 4.48 -0.73
N THR A 109 18.83 5.27 -0.05
CA THR A 109 17.37 5.11 0.00
C THR A 109 16.71 6.45 -0.35
N VAL A 110 15.71 6.40 -1.24
CA VAL A 110 14.91 7.55 -1.65
C VAL A 110 13.43 7.15 -1.68
N GLU A 111 12.54 8.11 -1.47
CA GLU A 111 11.11 7.92 -1.66
C GLU A 111 10.64 8.73 -2.87
N TYR A 112 9.72 8.18 -3.66
CA TYR A 112 9.16 8.87 -4.82
C TYR A 112 7.73 9.30 -4.50
N HIS A 113 7.45 10.59 -4.64
CA HIS A 113 6.08 11.07 -4.74
C HIS A 113 5.60 10.81 -6.16
N LEU A 114 4.92 9.68 -6.36
CA LEU A 114 4.26 9.41 -7.62
C LEU A 114 3.25 10.53 -7.87
N GLY A 115 3.44 11.28 -8.96
CA GLY A 115 2.59 12.40 -9.27
C GLY A 115 1.14 11.90 -9.29
N LYS A 116 0.26 12.56 -8.52
CA LYS A 116 -1.19 12.37 -8.73
C LYS A 116 -1.39 12.51 -10.24
N ARG A 117 -1.94 11.51 -10.93
CA ARG A 117 -2.51 11.70 -12.28
C ARG A 117 -3.71 12.65 -12.14
N GLY A 118 -3.44 13.90 -11.82
CA GLY A 118 -4.38 15.00 -11.78
C GLY A 118 -4.35 15.67 -13.13
N LEU A 119 -5.42 15.48 -13.90
CA LEU A 119 -6.04 16.51 -14.71
C LEU A 119 -5.07 17.48 -15.44
N ALA A 120 -4.32 16.94 -16.38
CA ALA A 120 -3.97 17.67 -17.59
C ALA A 120 -4.51 16.86 -18.78
N GLN A 121 -5.77 17.08 -19.13
CA GLN A 121 -6.27 16.69 -20.44
C GLN A 121 -5.46 17.47 -21.48
N ASN A 122 -4.52 16.79 -22.11
CA ASN A 122 -4.00 17.18 -23.41
C ASN A 122 -4.42 16.05 -24.36
N PRO A 123 -5.30 16.26 -25.35
CA PRO A 123 -5.90 15.15 -26.10
C PRO A 123 -4.94 14.31 -26.97
N ASN A 124 -3.64 14.62 -27.03
CA ASN A 124 -2.74 14.11 -28.08
C ASN A 124 -1.43 13.51 -27.56
N SER A 125 -1.45 12.64 -26.55
CA SER A 125 -0.29 11.78 -26.27
C SER A 125 -0.72 10.35 -25.93
N SER A 126 -0.78 9.52 -26.97
CA SER A 126 -0.85 8.07 -26.87
C SER A 126 0.47 7.52 -26.32
N SER A 127 0.63 7.49 -24.99
CA SER A 127 1.66 6.68 -24.37
C SER A 127 1.11 5.29 -24.09
N ASN A 128 1.35 4.37 -25.02
CA ASN A 128 1.19 2.93 -24.81
C ASN A 128 2.15 2.48 -23.71
N PHE A 129 1.71 2.50 -22.46
CA PHE A 129 2.37 1.75 -21.40
C PHE A 129 1.83 0.31 -21.45
N GLY A 130 2.63 -0.56 -22.08
CA GLY A 130 2.42 -1.99 -22.06
C GLY A 130 2.41 -2.50 -20.62
N ASN A 131 1.39 -3.29 -20.34
CA ASN A 131 1.17 -4.01 -19.09
C ASN A 131 2.37 -4.92 -18.81
N MET A 132 3.29 -4.53 -17.91
CA MET A 132 4.41 -5.37 -17.47
C MET A 132 4.09 -5.92 -16.08
N SER A 133 3.55 -7.13 -16.07
CA SER A 133 3.31 -7.91 -14.84
C SER A 133 4.64 -8.33 -14.22
N LEU A 134 4.92 -7.88 -12.99
CA LEU A 134 6.03 -8.35 -12.18
C LEU A 134 5.69 -9.77 -11.67
N SER A 135 6.17 -10.81 -12.35
CA SER A 135 6.05 -12.20 -11.87
C SER A 135 7.08 -12.48 -10.77
N SER A 136 6.81 -12.02 -9.55
CA SER A 136 7.39 -12.62 -8.34
C SER A 136 6.42 -13.67 -7.82
N LYS A 137 6.79 -14.95 -7.92
CA LYS A 137 6.05 -16.06 -7.30
C LYS A 137 6.17 -15.97 -5.77
N MET A 138 5.28 -15.21 -5.15
CA MET A 138 4.87 -15.35 -3.76
C MET A 138 3.43 -15.88 -3.77
N PRO A 139 3.01 -16.75 -2.82
CA PRO A 139 1.62 -17.21 -2.75
C PRO A 139 0.77 -15.99 -2.36
N SER A 140 0.15 -15.37 -3.36
CA SER A 140 -0.76 -14.26 -3.18
C SER A 140 -2.10 -14.85 -2.76
N PHE A 141 -2.58 -14.49 -1.58
CA PHE A 141 -3.99 -14.58 -1.24
C PHE A 141 -4.76 -13.83 -2.34
N SER A 142 -5.49 -14.55 -3.18
CA SER A 142 -6.35 -13.97 -4.20
C SER A 142 -7.56 -13.34 -3.51
N SER A 143 -7.41 -12.10 -3.05
CA SER A 143 -8.54 -11.22 -2.80
C SER A 143 -8.91 -10.59 -4.14
N THR A 144 -9.98 -11.09 -4.74
CA THR A 144 -10.67 -10.45 -5.87
C THR A 144 -11.25 -9.12 -5.41
N SER A 145 -10.39 -8.12 -5.26
CA SER A 145 -10.81 -6.72 -5.22
C SER A 145 -11.15 -6.35 -6.65
N SER A 146 -12.45 -6.30 -6.94
CA SER A 146 -12.94 -5.57 -8.10
C SER A 146 -12.41 -4.14 -7.96
N SER A 147 -11.57 -3.74 -8.89
CA SER A 147 -11.00 -2.40 -9.00
C SER A 147 -12.14 -1.39 -9.14
N LEU A 148 -12.64 -0.89 -8.01
CA LEU A 148 -13.43 0.32 -7.98
C LEU A 148 -12.45 1.47 -8.22
N ASP A 149 -12.66 2.16 -9.34
CA ASP A 149 -11.84 3.23 -9.85
C ASP A 149 -11.53 4.29 -8.77
N TRP A 150 -10.27 4.32 -8.31
CA TRP A 150 -9.74 5.23 -7.30
C TRP A 150 -9.47 6.65 -7.86
N ALA A 151 -10.28 7.10 -8.81
CA ALA A 151 -10.07 8.34 -9.55
C ALA A 151 -11.21 9.35 -9.28
N GLY A 152 -10.94 10.37 -8.45
CA GLY A 152 -11.62 11.66 -8.54
C GLY A 152 -12.46 12.12 -7.34
N TYR A 153 -12.87 11.23 -6.45
CA TYR A 153 -13.42 11.59 -5.13
C TYR A 153 -12.73 10.71 -4.09
N GLY A 154 -11.87 11.32 -3.27
CA GLY A 154 -11.03 10.62 -2.31
C GLY A 154 -11.87 9.88 -1.28
N ILE A 155 -11.98 8.57 -1.44
CA ILE A 155 -12.40 7.69 -0.36
C ILE A 155 -11.19 7.59 0.56
N GLY A 156 -11.26 8.19 1.75
CA GLY A 156 -10.20 8.05 2.75
C GLY A 156 -10.06 6.60 3.22
N PRO A 157 -9.08 6.32 4.08
CA PRO A 157 -8.92 4.98 4.65
C PRO A 157 -10.21 4.51 5.32
N ALA A 158 -10.53 3.22 5.16
CA ALA A 158 -11.69 2.62 5.79
C ALA A 158 -11.27 1.85 7.06
N PHE A 159 -11.94 2.16 8.17
CA PHE A 159 -11.77 1.50 9.46
C PHE A 159 -13.06 0.78 9.82
N VAL A 160 -12.99 -0.53 10.02
CA VAL A 160 -14.13 -1.34 10.49
C VAL A 160 -13.82 -1.79 11.91
N PHE A 161 -14.60 -1.29 12.86
CA PHE A 161 -14.51 -1.69 14.25
C PHE A 161 -15.39 -2.91 14.48
N VAL A 162 -14.78 -4.01 14.90
CA VAL A 162 -15.47 -5.26 15.23
C VAL A 162 -15.37 -5.47 16.73
N VAL A 163 -16.49 -5.37 17.44
CA VAL A 163 -16.55 -5.37 18.91
C VAL A 163 -17.29 -6.59 19.41
N ASP A 164 -16.68 -7.31 20.35
CA ASP A 164 -17.31 -8.40 21.09
C ASP A 164 -18.18 -7.85 22.23
N ALA A 165 -19.47 -8.15 22.21
CA ALA A 165 -20.42 -7.78 23.26
C ALA A 165 -20.61 -8.87 24.32
N CYS A 166 -19.93 -10.02 24.23
CA CYS A 166 -19.94 -11.09 25.24
C CYS A 166 -18.99 -10.83 26.43
N THR A 167 -18.67 -9.56 26.71
CA THR A 167 -17.80 -9.13 27.81
C THR A 167 -18.60 -8.46 28.92
N SER A 168 -17.99 -8.22 30.08
CA SER A 168 -18.67 -7.54 31.17
C SER A 168 -18.97 -6.07 30.82
N ASP A 169 -20.04 -5.49 31.37
CA ASP A 169 -20.41 -4.10 31.10
C ASP A 169 -19.31 -3.09 31.45
N GLU A 170 -18.48 -3.42 32.46
CA GLU A 170 -17.33 -2.61 32.87
C GLU A 170 -16.26 -2.57 31.76
N GLU A 171 -15.90 -3.73 31.20
CA GLU A 171 -14.94 -3.85 30.09
C GLU A 171 -15.49 -3.20 28.81
N LEU A 172 -16.76 -3.43 28.49
CA LEU A 172 -17.42 -2.82 27.33
C LEU A 172 -17.45 -1.29 27.46
N GLY A 173 -17.62 -0.77 28.68
CA GLY A 173 -17.51 0.66 28.99
C GLY A 173 -16.13 1.22 28.67
N VAL A 174 -15.06 0.51 29.02
CA VAL A 174 -13.68 0.89 28.68
C VAL A 174 -13.45 0.85 27.16
N VAL A 175 -13.86 -0.22 26.48
CA VAL A 175 -13.72 -0.37 25.02
C VAL A 175 -14.44 0.76 24.29
N LYS A 176 -15.64 1.13 24.74
CA LYS A 176 -16.41 2.25 24.17
C LYS A 176 -15.63 3.57 24.27
N ASN A 177 -15.02 3.85 25.42
CA ASN A 177 -14.25 5.08 25.61
C ASN A 177 -13.00 5.11 24.73
N GLU A 178 -12.29 3.98 24.61
CA GLU A 178 -11.12 3.85 23.73
C GLU A 178 -11.50 3.98 22.25
N LEU A 179 -12.62 3.38 21.83
CA LEU A 179 -13.14 3.50 20.48
C LEU A 179 -13.39 4.96 20.10
N LEU A 180 -14.01 5.73 20.99
CA LEU A 180 -14.25 7.16 20.80
C LEU A 180 -12.94 7.95 20.71
N HIS A 181 -11.94 7.58 21.52
CA HIS A 181 -10.63 8.19 21.48
C HIS A 181 -9.93 7.95 20.13
N VAL A 182 -9.96 6.72 19.60
CA VAL A 182 -9.40 6.40 18.29
C VAL A 182 -10.14 7.13 17.17
N ILE A 183 -11.48 7.13 17.19
CA ILE A 183 -12.30 7.82 16.18
C ILE A 183 -11.97 9.31 16.12
N ALA A 184 -11.72 9.95 17.27
CA ALA A 184 -11.34 11.37 17.33
C ALA A 184 -9.97 11.68 16.70
N GLN A 185 -9.11 10.68 16.53
CA GLN A 185 -7.81 10.82 15.87
C GLN A 185 -7.85 10.47 14.37
N LEU A 186 -8.97 9.91 13.88
CA LEU A 186 -9.08 9.54 12.48
C LEU A 186 -9.18 10.78 11.57
N PRO A 187 -8.62 10.72 10.35
CA PRO A 187 -8.83 11.76 9.36
C PRO A 187 -10.32 11.97 9.06
N GLU A 188 -10.73 13.21 8.79
CA GLU A 188 -12.15 13.53 8.48
C GLU A 188 -12.70 12.80 7.25
N THR A 189 -11.83 12.42 6.31
CA THR A 189 -12.20 11.67 5.11
C THR A 189 -12.30 10.16 5.34
N ALA A 190 -11.98 9.68 6.55
CA ALA A 190 -11.97 8.26 6.85
C ALA A 190 -13.40 7.69 6.84
N LEU A 191 -13.56 6.52 6.23
CA LEU A 191 -14.80 5.76 6.33
C LEU A 191 -14.77 4.93 7.60
N VAL A 192 -15.85 4.98 8.38
CA VAL A 192 -15.97 4.20 9.62
C VAL A 192 -17.16 3.25 9.52
N GLY A 193 -16.94 1.98 9.85
CA GLY A 193 -17.98 0.97 10.01
C GLY A 193 -17.93 0.37 11.41
N LEU A 194 -19.10 -0.01 11.95
CA LEU A 194 -19.21 -0.66 13.26
C LEU A 194 -19.98 -1.98 13.14
N VAL A 195 -19.35 -3.05 13.60
CA VAL A 195 -19.93 -4.38 13.73
C VAL A 195 -19.79 -4.82 15.19
N VAL A 196 -20.91 -5.20 15.80
CA VAL A 196 -20.92 -5.72 17.18
C VAL A 196 -21.43 -7.15 17.13
N PHE A 197 -20.71 -8.09 17.72
CA PHE A 197 -21.12 -9.49 17.74
C PHE A 197 -21.30 -10.02 19.16
N ASP A 198 -22.30 -10.88 19.31
CA ASP A 198 -22.51 -11.76 20.45
C ASP A 198 -23.06 -13.10 19.95
N SER A 199 -24.21 -13.57 20.45
CA SER A 199 -24.99 -14.63 19.78
C SER A 199 -25.46 -14.24 18.38
N MET A 200 -25.60 -12.95 18.10
CA MET A 200 -25.97 -12.37 16.82
C MET A 200 -24.91 -11.36 16.37
N VAL A 201 -24.77 -11.19 15.06
CA VAL A 201 -23.88 -10.18 14.47
C VAL A 201 -24.72 -8.97 14.07
N ARG A 202 -24.42 -7.80 14.63
CA ARG A 202 -25.10 -6.53 14.38
C ARG A 202 -24.20 -5.62 13.56
N VAL A 203 -24.63 -5.29 12.35
CA VAL A 203 -23.96 -4.34 11.47
C VAL A 203 -24.70 -3.01 11.57
N TYR A 204 -24.02 -1.98 12.07
CA TYR A 204 -24.60 -0.66 12.26
C TYR A 204 -24.44 0.18 11.00
N ASP A 205 -25.53 0.81 10.58
CA ASP A 205 -25.51 1.84 9.56
C ASP A 205 -25.45 3.22 10.20
N LEU A 206 -24.27 3.84 10.09
CA LEU A 206 -23.96 5.13 10.71
C LEU A 206 -24.39 6.32 9.82
N GLY A 207 -24.88 6.08 8.60
CA GLY A 207 -25.24 7.12 7.63
C GLY A 207 -26.62 7.75 7.84
N PHE A 208 -27.45 7.21 8.74
CA PHE A 208 -28.81 7.68 8.99
C PHE A 208 -28.90 8.44 10.32
N GLY A 209 -29.07 9.77 10.24
CA GLY A 209 -29.22 10.63 11.41
C GLY A 209 -30.61 10.63 12.05
N GLU A 210 -31.65 10.18 11.32
CA GLU A 210 -33.04 10.18 11.81
C GLU A 210 -33.38 8.93 12.64
N CYS A 211 -32.68 7.81 12.42
CA CYS A 211 -32.81 6.60 13.23
C CYS A 211 -31.60 5.67 13.04
N CYS A 212 -31.24 4.91 14.08
CA CYS A 212 -30.19 3.91 14.00
C CYS A 212 -30.69 2.67 13.24
N ARG A 213 -30.21 2.45 12.02
CA ARG A 213 -30.47 1.23 11.26
C ARG A 213 -29.41 0.17 11.60
N VAL A 214 -29.86 -1.03 11.98
CA VAL A 214 -28.99 -2.16 12.33
C VAL A 214 -29.45 -3.39 11.54
N VAL A 215 -28.52 -4.01 10.81
CA VAL A 215 -28.76 -5.28 10.14
C VAL A 215 -28.25 -6.41 11.03
N MET A 216 -29.10 -7.38 11.32
CA MET A 216 -28.79 -8.50 12.21
C MET A 216 -28.61 -9.79 11.42
N PHE A 217 -27.50 -10.48 11.70
CA PHE A 217 -27.19 -11.79 11.15
C PHE A 217 -27.07 -12.81 12.28
N HIS A 218 -27.41 -14.06 11.97
CA HIS A 218 -27.27 -15.16 12.92
C HIS A 218 -25.81 -15.64 12.95
N GLY A 219 -25.18 -15.72 14.13
CA GLY A 219 -23.76 -16.04 14.25
C GLY A 219 -23.36 -17.43 13.74
N GLU A 220 -24.30 -18.38 13.74
CA GLU A 220 -24.06 -19.76 13.27
C GLU A 220 -24.20 -19.95 11.75
N ARG A 221 -24.63 -18.92 11.00
CA ARG A 221 -24.78 -19.01 9.55
C ARG A 221 -23.53 -18.52 8.84
N GLU A 222 -22.93 -19.37 8.01
CA GLU A 222 -21.96 -18.94 7.01
C GLU A 222 -22.70 -18.25 5.85
N LEU A 223 -22.40 -16.97 5.61
CA LEU A 223 -22.98 -16.17 4.55
C LEU A 223 -21.96 -15.92 3.44
N SER A 224 -22.38 -16.03 2.18
CA SER A 224 -21.53 -15.66 1.05
C SER A 224 -21.40 -14.14 0.92
N SER A 225 -20.32 -13.66 0.30
CA SER A 225 -20.12 -12.23 0.04
C SER A 225 -21.26 -11.61 -0.78
N GLU A 226 -21.89 -12.38 -1.68
CA GLU A 226 -23.04 -11.96 -2.47
C GLU A 226 -24.30 -11.82 -1.62
N GLN A 227 -24.56 -12.76 -0.71
CA GLN A 227 -25.70 -12.73 0.21
C GLN A 227 -25.59 -11.53 1.16
N VAL A 228 -24.41 -11.35 1.78
CA VAL A 228 -24.13 -10.21 2.65
C VAL A 228 -24.32 -8.88 1.91
N LYS A 229 -23.85 -8.81 0.65
CA LYS A 229 -24.04 -7.62 -0.18
C LYS A 229 -25.51 -7.33 -0.46
N CYS A 230 -26.30 -8.35 -0.80
CA CYS A 230 -27.74 -8.20 -1.04
C CYS A 230 -28.48 -7.76 0.22
N ASP A 231 -28.19 -8.37 1.38
CA ASP A 231 -28.88 -8.08 2.63
C ASP A 231 -28.55 -6.67 3.14
N ILE A 232 -27.27 -6.25 3.08
CA ILE A 232 -26.83 -4.92 3.51
C ILE A 232 -27.30 -3.82 2.53
N LEU A 233 -27.25 -4.07 1.21
CA LEU A 233 -27.64 -3.08 0.19
C LEU A 233 -29.13 -3.07 -0.13
N SER A 234 -29.91 -4.02 0.39
CA SER A 234 -31.36 -3.98 0.28
C SER A 234 -31.88 -2.71 1.00
N LYS A 235 -32.31 -1.72 0.22
CA LYS A 235 -33.12 -0.61 0.75
C LYS A 235 -34.41 -1.22 1.33
N PRO A 236 -34.98 -0.66 2.41
CA PRO A 236 -36.22 -1.18 2.97
C PRO A 236 -37.35 -0.97 1.97
N LEU A 237 -37.62 -1.97 1.14
CA LEU A 237 -38.86 -2.08 0.38
C LEU A 237 -39.87 -2.77 1.29
N SER A 238 -40.90 -2.00 1.66
CA SER A 238 -42.17 -2.43 2.26
C SER A 238 -42.18 -2.79 3.76
N MET A 239 -42.17 -1.76 4.61
CA MET A 239 -43.27 -1.66 5.59
C MET A 239 -44.49 -1.08 4.86
N CYS A 240 -45.10 -1.88 3.97
CA CYS A 240 -46.47 -1.63 3.53
C CYS A 240 -47.36 -2.50 4.41
N LEU A 241 -48.00 -1.84 5.38
CA LEU A 241 -49.29 -2.17 5.96
C LEU A 241 -49.99 -3.37 5.31
N SER A 242 -50.08 -4.46 6.07
CA SER A 242 -51.24 -5.35 6.00
C SER A 242 -51.83 -5.45 7.40
N SER A 243 -52.47 -4.38 7.83
CA SER A 243 -53.61 -4.47 8.73
C SER A 243 -54.85 -4.76 7.89
N SER A 244 -55.43 -5.95 8.10
CA SER A 244 -56.84 -6.34 7.93
C SER A 244 -56.86 -7.86 8.12
N VAL A 245 -57.43 -8.48 9.16
CA VAL A 245 -58.74 -8.25 9.78
C VAL A 245 -59.75 -7.82 8.71
N TYR A 246 -60.21 -8.80 7.94
CA TYR A 246 -61.57 -9.34 8.01
C TYR A 246 -61.55 -10.81 7.62
#